data_AF-A0A9R1EK50-F1
#
_entry.id   AF-A0A9R1EK50-F1
#
_cell.length_a   1.000
_cell.length_b   1.000
_cell.length_c   1.000
_cell.angle_alpha   90.00
_cell.angle_beta   90.00
_cell.angle_gamma   90.00
#
_symmetry.space_group_name_H-M   'P 1'
#
loop_
_entity.id
_entity.type
_entity.pdbx_description
1 polymer ?
#
loop_
_entity_poly.entity_id
_entity_poly.type
_entity_poly.pdbx_seq_one_letter_code
_entity_poly.pdbx_strand_id
1 'polypeptide(L)'
;MKIGKNLWTREEWYLTSWASANDPATGKFRYITDGEGVPQNILLDGDKMIYRSGPWNGLRFSGVTEMTSYSDKFAYQLTSSSSEVTYSYVSKAEASFSRLLLTDDGVYQRLAWDPTSRLWKIFFQAPRDICDHYGRCGAFGLCNANAPSTSFCSCVQGFSPTSPVQWKMRDTSNGCRRKMVLDCGNGMSSTTDGFVVIDGVKLPNTHNVSVNASITLEECRARCLANCSCLAYAPLDLKGGGAGTGCIIWTEDLMDLRYVDGGQILYLRSTKSELDGPSVSMFPTGIAIGVSVALIIILVLLAFWVIITRRRHRMQRVLVHNGLRVTGVLIAILRIPLRP
;
A
#
# COMPACT_ATOMS: atom_id res chain seq x y z
N MET A 1 -4.39 29.92 12.16
CA MET A 1 -4.62 30.24 10.74
C MET A 1 -5.54 29.18 10.14
N LYS A 2 -6.28 29.53 9.08
CA LYS A 2 -7.12 28.59 8.32
C LYS A 2 -6.68 28.58 6.85
N ILE A 3 -6.88 27.45 6.20
CA ILE A 3 -6.72 27.22 4.77
C ILE A 3 -8.11 26.79 4.28
N GLY A 4 -8.54 27.25 3.11
CA GLY A 4 -9.85 26.94 2.54
C GLY A 4 -10.57 28.19 2.07
N LYS A 5 -11.90 28.17 2.05
CA LYS A 5 -12.70 29.20 1.39
C LYS A 5 -13.93 29.57 2.18
N ASN A 6 -14.26 30.85 2.20
CA ASN A 6 -15.58 31.34 2.54
C ASN A 6 -16.45 31.29 1.28
N LEU A 7 -17.54 30.53 1.33
CA LEU A 7 -18.41 30.29 0.18
C LEU A 7 -19.31 31.49 -0.15
N TRP A 8 -19.51 32.40 0.82
CA TRP A 8 -20.36 33.58 0.66
C TRP A 8 -19.55 34.76 0.11
N THR A 9 -18.42 35.08 0.73
CA THR A 9 -17.56 36.21 0.31
C THR A 9 -16.64 35.85 -0.85
N ARG A 10 -16.50 34.55 -1.16
CA ARG A 10 -15.52 34.01 -2.13
C ARG A 10 -14.05 34.25 -1.73
N GLU A 11 -13.80 34.65 -0.49
CA GLU A 11 -12.44 34.76 0.03
C GLU A 11 -11.80 33.37 0.15
N GLU A 12 -10.55 33.26 -0.30
CA GLU A 12 -9.77 32.03 -0.24
C GLU A 12 -8.48 32.25 0.57
N TRP A 13 -8.18 31.30 1.44
CA TRP A 13 -6.94 31.24 2.20
C TRP A 13 -6.17 29.99 1.77
N TYR A 14 -4.95 30.16 1.26
CA TYR A 14 -4.13 29.05 0.81
C TYR A 14 -2.65 29.33 1.01
N LEU A 15 -1.84 28.27 0.94
CA LEU A 15 -0.39 28.44 0.88
C LEU A 15 0.03 28.50 -0.57
N THR A 16 0.97 29.38 -0.87
CA THR A 16 1.68 29.41 -2.15
C THR A 16 3.17 29.28 -1.87
N SER A 17 3.88 28.56 -2.73
CA SER A 17 5.34 28.47 -2.62
C SER A 17 5.99 29.82 -2.89
N TRP A 18 7.24 29.93 -2.50
CA TRP A 18 8.14 30.94 -3.05
C TRP A 18 8.50 30.61 -4.51
N ALA A 19 8.97 31.60 -5.25
CA ALA A 19 9.44 31.43 -6.62
C ALA A 19 10.74 30.62 -6.66
N SER A 20 11.60 30.80 -5.66
CA SER A 20 12.75 29.96 -5.39
C SER A 20 13.15 30.04 -3.91
N ALA A 21 14.07 29.19 -3.46
CA ALA A 21 14.60 29.21 -2.09
C ALA A 21 15.10 30.60 -1.62
N ASN A 22 15.51 31.49 -2.53
CA ASN A 22 16.02 32.83 -2.21
C ASN A 22 15.13 33.98 -2.71
N ASP A 23 14.00 33.69 -3.34
CA ASP A 23 13.09 34.69 -3.90
C ASP A 23 11.67 34.51 -3.33
N PRO A 24 11.22 35.38 -2.40
CA PRO A 24 9.91 35.30 -1.78
C PRO A 24 8.74 35.70 -2.70
N ALA A 25 9.00 36.05 -3.96
CA ALA A 25 7.95 36.24 -4.94
C ALA A 25 7.05 34.99 -5.06
N THR A 26 5.83 35.19 -5.54
CA THR A 26 4.83 34.12 -5.65
C THR A 26 5.30 33.03 -6.62
N GLY A 27 5.45 31.81 -6.11
CA GLY A 27 5.77 30.62 -6.90
C GLY A 27 4.54 29.94 -7.50
N LYS A 28 4.78 28.82 -8.19
CA LYS A 28 3.76 28.12 -8.97
C LYS A 28 2.94 27.09 -8.18
N PHE A 29 3.42 26.65 -7.02
CA PHE A 29 2.76 25.60 -6.25
C PHE A 29 1.74 26.18 -5.28
N ARG A 30 0.57 25.57 -5.18
CA ARG A 30 -0.51 25.99 -4.26
C ARG A 30 -1.00 24.82 -3.43
N TYR A 31 -1.20 25.04 -2.13
CA TYR A 31 -1.82 24.07 -1.23
C TYR A 31 -3.13 24.63 -0.70
N ILE A 32 -4.25 23.98 -1.05
CA ILE A 32 -5.60 24.47 -0.80
C ILE A 32 -6.43 23.41 -0.06
N THR A 33 -7.51 23.84 0.58
CA THR A 33 -8.59 22.94 0.99
C THR A 33 -9.64 22.92 -0.12
N ASP A 34 -9.77 21.75 -0.74
CA ASP A 34 -10.81 21.42 -1.71
C ASP A 34 -12.06 20.95 -0.95
N GLY A 35 -13.21 21.47 -1.38
CA GLY A 35 -14.51 21.20 -0.77
C GLY A 35 -15.43 20.35 -1.64
N GLU A 36 -14.98 19.89 -2.81
CA GLU A 36 -15.80 19.06 -3.69
C GLU A 36 -15.93 17.63 -3.14
N GLY A 37 -17.18 17.16 -3.03
CA GLY A 37 -17.49 15.89 -2.37
C GLY A 37 -17.24 15.94 -0.86
N VAL A 38 -16.24 15.19 -0.38
CA VAL A 38 -15.81 15.24 1.03
C VAL A 38 -14.54 16.07 1.12
N PRO A 39 -14.48 17.10 1.98
CA PRO A 39 -13.35 18.01 2.01
C PRO A 39 -11.99 17.33 2.25
N GLN A 40 -11.00 17.82 1.53
CA GLN A 40 -9.63 17.32 1.52
C GLN A 40 -8.65 18.46 1.23
N ASN A 41 -7.39 18.30 1.58
CA ASN A 41 -6.36 19.21 1.11
C ASN A 41 -5.69 18.66 -0.15
N ILE A 42 -5.38 19.55 -1.08
CA ILE A 42 -4.68 19.20 -2.32
C ILE A 42 -3.49 20.12 -2.56
N LEU A 43 -2.50 19.59 -3.25
CA LEU A 43 -1.35 20.32 -3.74
C LEU A 43 -1.40 20.38 -5.26
N LEU A 44 -1.23 21.59 -5.79
CA LEU A 44 -1.32 21.91 -7.21
C LEU A 44 0.04 22.40 -7.72
N ASP A 45 0.41 21.98 -8.93
CA ASP A 45 1.45 22.60 -9.77
C ASP A 45 0.74 23.38 -10.90
N GLY A 46 0.65 24.70 -10.76
CA GLY A 46 -0.31 25.49 -11.54
C GLY A 46 -1.74 25.02 -11.24
N ASP A 47 -2.46 24.54 -12.26
CA ASP A 47 -3.81 23.98 -12.13
C ASP A 47 -3.83 22.44 -12.01
N LYS A 48 -2.66 21.78 -12.13
CA LYS A 48 -2.57 20.33 -12.09
C LYS A 48 -2.49 19.83 -10.65
N MET A 49 -3.43 19.00 -10.23
CA MET A 49 -3.34 18.27 -8.96
C MET A 49 -2.18 17.27 -8.99
N ILE A 50 -1.24 17.42 -8.06
CA ILE A 50 -0.07 16.54 -7.93
C ILE A 50 -0.08 15.70 -6.65
N TYR A 51 -0.84 16.12 -5.63
CA TYR A 51 -1.04 15.37 -4.40
C TYR A 51 -2.41 15.69 -3.78
N ARG A 52 -2.94 14.73 -3.02
CA ARG A 52 -4.20 14.80 -2.30
C ARG A 52 -4.04 14.18 -0.92
N SER A 53 -4.54 14.83 0.13
CA SER A 53 -4.48 14.29 1.49
C SER A 53 -5.43 13.12 1.73
N GLY A 54 -6.46 12.99 0.88
CA GLY A 54 -7.59 12.12 1.16
C GLY A 54 -8.71 12.87 1.89
N PRO A 55 -9.96 12.38 1.81
CA PRO A 55 -11.10 12.98 2.50
C PRO A 55 -10.89 13.02 4.01
N TRP A 56 -11.45 14.04 4.67
CA TRP A 56 -11.51 14.14 6.12
C TRP A 56 -12.47 13.10 6.71
N ASN A 57 -11.98 12.32 7.68
CA ASN A 57 -12.73 11.21 8.27
C ASN A 57 -13.23 11.49 9.70
N GLY A 58 -13.36 12.77 10.04
CA GLY A 58 -13.69 13.23 11.39
C GLY A 58 -12.46 13.40 12.29
N LEU A 59 -11.44 12.56 12.14
CA LEU A 59 -10.25 12.58 13.00
C LEU A 59 -9.03 13.18 12.30
N ARG A 60 -8.87 12.87 11.01
CA ARG A 60 -7.73 13.25 10.17
C ARG A 60 -8.10 13.13 8.70
N PHE A 61 -7.17 13.52 7.82
CA PHE A 61 -7.28 13.16 6.39
C PHE A 61 -6.93 11.68 6.21
N SER A 62 -7.68 10.97 5.37
CA SER A 62 -7.55 9.51 5.22
C SER A 62 -6.15 9.05 4.79
N GLY A 63 -5.42 9.86 4.02
CA GLY A 63 -4.05 9.61 3.60
C GLY A 63 -2.95 10.15 4.53
N VAL A 64 -3.29 10.87 5.60
CA VAL A 64 -2.31 11.52 6.51
C VAL A 64 -2.45 10.92 7.92
N THR A 65 -2.06 9.66 8.06
CA THR A 65 -2.24 8.88 9.31
C THR A 65 -1.33 9.39 10.44
N GLU A 66 -0.23 10.05 10.11
CA GLU A 66 0.71 10.71 11.02
C GLU A 66 0.04 11.81 11.86
N MET A 67 -1.10 12.36 11.42
CA MET A 67 -1.89 13.30 12.24
C MET A 67 -2.28 12.67 13.59
N THR A 68 -2.55 11.36 13.61
CA THR A 68 -2.85 10.63 14.85
C THR A 68 -1.64 10.61 15.79
N SER A 69 -0.44 10.37 15.27
CA SER A 69 0.81 10.32 16.05
C SER A 69 1.17 11.64 16.73
N TYR A 70 0.63 12.76 16.26
CA TYR A 70 0.86 14.10 16.82
C TYR A 70 -0.41 14.74 17.39
N SER A 71 -1.45 13.94 17.65
CA SER A 71 -2.73 14.42 18.18
C SER A 71 -2.63 14.92 19.63
N ASP A 72 -1.60 14.51 20.37
CA ASP A 72 -1.21 15.05 21.68
C ASP A 72 -0.66 16.48 21.60
N LYS A 73 -0.08 16.87 20.46
CA LYS A 73 0.53 18.19 20.22
C LYS A 73 -0.35 19.16 19.45
N PHE A 74 -1.17 18.65 18.54
CA PHE A 74 -2.00 19.48 17.66
C PHE A 74 -3.46 19.06 17.73
N ALA A 75 -4.35 20.03 17.93
CA ALA A 75 -5.77 19.88 17.67
C ALA A 75 -6.06 20.31 16.23
N TYR A 76 -6.75 19.45 15.48
CA TYR A 76 -7.09 19.70 14.08
C TYR A 76 -8.58 19.98 13.95
N GLN A 77 -8.94 20.94 13.11
CA GLN A 77 -10.32 21.31 12.88
C GLN A 77 -10.58 21.46 11.39
N LEU A 78 -11.55 20.69 10.90
CA LEU A 78 -12.13 20.87 9.59
C LEU A 78 -13.56 21.39 9.75
N THR A 79 -13.85 22.51 9.11
CA THR A 79 -15.19 23.07 8.97
C THR A 79 -15.69 22.76 7.57
N SER A 80 -16.90 22.21 7.46
CA SER A 80 -17.59 21.97 6.19
C SER A 80 -19.06 22.33 6.37
N SER A 81 -19.45 23.49 5.87
CA SER A 81 -20.81 24.02 5.98
C SER A 81 -21.22 24.70 4.67
N SER A 82 -22.46 25.21 4.63
CA SER A 82 -22.94 26.06 3.54
C SER A 82 -22.27 27.44 3.47
N SER A 83 -21.51 27.83 4.50
CA SER A 83 -20.82 29.12 4.57
C SER A 83 -19.31 29.01 4.38
N GLU A 84 -18.70 27.91 4.77
CA GLU A 84 -17.25 27.80 4.80
C GLU A 84 -16.79 26.34 4.65
N VAL A 85 -15.72 26.15 3.89
CA VAL A 85 -14.95 24.90 3.89
C VAL A 85 -13.51 25.24 4.21
N THR A 86 -13.07 24.90 5.42
CA THR A 86 -11.72 25.22 5.89
C THR A 86 -11.09 24.14 6.74
N TYR A 87 -9.77 24.08 6.67
CA TYR A 87 -8.91 23.32 7.56
C TYR A 87 -8.07 24.28 8.41
N SER A 88 -7.93 23.96 9.69
CA SER A 88 -7.02 24.65 10.60
C SER A 88 -6.44 23.68 11.62
N TYR A 89 -5.39 24.13 12.31
CA TYR A 89 -4.86 23.44 13.47
C TYR A 89 -4.49 24.45 14.56
N VAL A 90 -4.49 23.97 15.79
CA VAL A 90 -4.06 24.70 16.97
C VAL A 90 -3.03 23.85 17.71
N SER A 91 -1.89 24.44 18.04
CA SER A 91 -0.93 23.81 18.96
C SER A 91 -1.52 23.78 20.36
N LYS A 92 -1.47 22.61 21.00
CA LYS A 92 -1.91 22.44 22.39
C LYS A 92 -0.93 23.15 23.34
N ALA A 93 -1.38 23.37 24.58
CA ALA A 93 -0.52 23.90 25.63
C ALA A 93 0.76 23.07 25.74
N GLU A 94 1.90 23.73 25.94
CA GLU A 94 3.23 23.10 26.06
C GLU A 94 3.80 22.45 24.78
N ALA A 95 3.03 22.38 23.68
CA ALA A 95 3.56 21.93 22.40
C ALA A 95 4.58 22.94 21.84
N SER A 96 5.69 22.45 21.30
CA SER A 96 6.68 23.30 20.62
C SER A 96 6.07 24.03 19.43
N PHE A 97 6.68 25.14 19.02
CA PHE A 97 6.22 25.89 17.85
C PHE A 97 6.12 24.99 16.62
N SER A 98 5.04 25.15 15.85
CA SER A 98 4.84 24.41 14.61
C SER A 98 4.37 25.33 13.50
N ARG A 99 4.86 25.08 12.29
CA ARG A 99 4.45 25.80 11.08
C ARG A 99 4.22 24.85 9.92
N LEU A 100 3.38 25.30 9.00
CA LEU A 100 3.21 24.69 7.69
C LEU A 100 4.02 25.48 6.68
N LEU A 101 4.74 24.78 5.81
CA LEU A 101 5.57 25.36 4.76
C LEU A 101 5.25 24.68 3.44
N LEU A 102 5.13 25.45 2.37
CA LEU A 102 5.14 24.95 1.01
C LEU A 102 6.42 25.42 0.35
N THR A 103 7.30 24.49 0.01
CA THR A 103 8.61 24.78 -0.58
C THR A 103 8.50 25.09 -2.07
N ASP A 104 9.51 25.75 -2.62
CA ASP A 104 9.59 26.15 -4.04
C ASP A 104 9.72 24.98 -5.01
N ASP A 105 10.08 23.79 -4.53
CA ASP A 105 10.09 22.52 -5.27
C ASP A 105 8.79 21.71 -5.13
N GLY A 106 7.77 22.27 -4.49
CA GLY A 106 6.44 21.67 -4.44
C GLY A 106 6.33 20.57 -3.39
N VAL A 107 6.93 20.76 -2.22
CA VAL A 107 6.77 19.88 -1.05
C VAL A 107 6.06 20.64 0.06
N TYR A 108 4.90 20.13 0.47
CA TYR A 108 4.21 20.61 1.66
C TYR A 108 4.82 19.95 2.90
N GLN A 109 5.17 20.73 3.91
CA GLN A 109 5.80 20.24 5.15
C GLN A 109 5.11 20.79 6.39
N ARG A 110 4.89 19.93 7.38
CA ARG A 110 4.68 20.34 8.77
C ARG A 110 6.01 20.26 9.50
N LEU A 111 6.43 21.40 10.02
CA LEU A 111 7.65 21.55 10.80
C LEU A 111 7.29 21.78 12.27
N ALA A 112 8.07 21.20 13.17
CA ALA A 112 8.02 21.49 14.60
C ALA A 112 9.40 21.90 15.11
N TRP A 113 9.47 22.91 15.95
CA TRP A 113 10.70 23.41 16.52
C TRP A 113 11.19 22.47 17.63
N ASP A 114 12.41 21.97 17.51
CA ASP A 114 13.07 21.23 18.59
C ASP A 114 13.96 22.19 19.39
N PRO A 115 13.64 22.51 20.66
CA PRO A 115 14.43 23.43 21.46
C PRO A 115 15.82 22.89 21.82
N THR A 116 15.99 21.57 21.84
CA THR A 116 17.27 20.93 22.20
C THR A 116 18.28 21.11 21.06
N SER A 117 17.89 20.74 19.83
CA SER A 117 18.77 20.89 18.67
C SER A 117 18.72 22.28 18.02
N ARG A 118 17.75 23.13 18.39
CA ARG A 118 17.47 24.44 17.78
C ARG A 118 17.24 24.35 16.27
N LEU A 119 16.53 23.29 15.85
CA LEU A 119 16.23 23.02 14.44
C LEU A 119 14.74 22.78 14.25
N TRP A 120 14.25 23.15 13.07
CA TRP A 120 12.95 22.70 12.60
C TRP A 120 13.03 21.23 12.17
N LYS A 121 12.24 20.38 12.81
CA LYS A 121 12.11 18.96 12.45
C LYS A 121 10.89 18.76 11.56
N ILE A 122 11.05 17.97 10.51
CA ILE A 122 9.94 17.56 9.63
C ILE A 122 9.14 16.50 10.36
N PHE A 123 7.89 16.82 10.69
CA PHE A 123 6.93 15.87 11.28
C PHE A 123 6.12 15.17 10.20
N PHE A 124 5.86 15.87 9.10
CA PHE A 124 5.15 15.33 7.94
C PHE A 124 5.59 16.09 6.69
N GLN A 125 5.65 15.41 5.56
CA GLN A 125 5.81 16.03 4.26
C GLN A 125 4.88 15.38 3.24
N ALA A 126 4.50 16.10 2.18
CA ALA A 126 3.73 15.58 1.06
C ALA A 126 4.24 16.18 -0.26
N PRO A 127 4.41 15.35 -1.31
CA PRO A 127 4.33 13.88 -1.33
C PRO A 127 5.39 13.20 -0.43
N ARG A 128 5.07 12.07 0.22
CA ARG A 128 6.05 11.28 1.01
C ARG A 128 6.87 10.32 0.15
N ASP A 129 6.21 9.71 -0.82
CA ASP A 129 6.73 8.63 -1.64
C ASP A 129 6.02 8.59 -3.00
N ILE A 130 6.39 7.62 -3.83
CA ILE A 130 5.85 7.44 -5.19
C ILE A 130 4.32 7.30 -5.24
N CYS A 131 3.70 6.74 -4.20
CA CYS A 131 2.26 6.47 -4.13
C CYS A 131 1.44 7.70 -3.70
N ASP A 132 2.08 8.76 -3.23
CA ASP A 132 1.39 10.02 -2.89
C ASP A 132 1.19 10.94 -4.10
N HIS A 133 1.89 10.68 -5.21
CA HIS A 133 1.63 11.39 -6.46
C HIS A 133 0.23 11.04 -6.97
N TYR A 134 -0.56 12.07 -7.22
CA TYR A 134 -1.96 11.92 -7.61
C TYR A 134 -2.12 11.00 -8.82
N GLY A 135 -2.98 9.98 -8.69
CA GLY A 135 -3.35 9.10 -9.79
C GLY A 135 -2.24 8.15 -10.25
N ARG A 136 -1.22 7.89 -9.42
CA ARG A 136 -0.03 7.10 -9.80
C ARG A 136 -0.35 5.75 -10.46
N CYS A 137 -1.39 5.05 -9.99
CA CYS A 137 -1.78 3.73 -10.50
C CYS A 137 -2.98 3.72 -11.46
N GLY A 138 -3.49 4.90 -11.85
CA GLY A 138 -4.69 5.02 -12.69
C GLY A 138 -5.98 4.55 -11.99
N ALA A 139 -7.07 4.46 -12.75
CA ALA A 139 -8.38 4.03 -12.28
C ALA A 139 -8.36 2.58 -11.76
N PHE A 140 -8.97 2.34 -10.59
CA PHE A 140 -9.00 1.04 -9.91
C PHE A 140 -7.60 0.40 -9.66
N GLY A 141 -6.55 1.20 -9.78
CA GLY A 141 -5.19 0.84 -9.40
C GLY A 141 -4.95 1.17 -7.93
N LEU A 142 -4.29 0.23 -7.24
CA LEU A 142 -3.96 0.32 -5.82
C LEU A 142 -2.45 0.42 -5.67
N CYS A 143 -1.98 1.51 -5.08
CA CYS A 143 -0.55 1.73 -4.85
C CYS A 143 -0.09 1.17 -3.50
N ASN A 144 1.04 0.46 -3.48
CA ASN A 144 1.72 -0.04 -2.29
C ASN A 144 3.19 0.42 -2.31
N ALA A 145 3.52 1.39 -1.46
CA ALA A 145 4.88 1.93 -1.36
C ALA A 145 5.90 0.91 -0.79
N ASN A 146 5.43 -0.13 -0.09
CA ASN A 146 6.27 -1.20 0.47
C ASN A 146 6.52 -2.34 -0.51
N ALA A 147 5.82 -2.37 -1.65
CA ALA A 147 6.07 -3.36 -2.69
C ALA A 147 7.38 -3.03 -3.44
N PRO A 148 7.97 -4.01 -4.17
CA PRO A 148 9.13 -3.75 -5.00
C PRO A 148 8.90 -2.56 -5.94
N SER A 149 9.96 -1.77 -6.18
CA SER A 149 9.91 -0.54 -6.99
C SER A 149 9.42 -0.75 -8.44
N THR A 150 9.37 -1.99 -8.90
CA THR A 150 8.86 -2.36 -10.23
C THR A 150 7.41 -2.85 -10.24
N SER A 151 6.77 -2.94 -9.08
CA SER A 151 5.42 -3.48 -8.89
C SER A 151 4.63 -2.79 -7.79
N PHE A 152 4.86 -1.49 -7.56
CA PHE A 152 4.13 -0.70 -6.56
C PHE A 152 2.66 -0.47 -6.92
N CYS A 153 2.26 -0.68 -8.18
CA CYS A 153 0.86 -0.66 -8.60
C CYS A 153 0.34 -2.07 -8.85
N SER A 154 -0.81 -2.38 -8.26
CA SER A 154 -1.63 -3.55 -8.58
C SER A 154 -3.05 -3.11 -8.93
N CYS A 155 -3.84 -3.99 -9.54
CA CYS A 155 -5.28 -3.77 -9.64
C CYS A 155 -5.97 -4.23 -8.36
N VAL A 156 -7.05 -3.54 -7.97
CA VAL A 156 -7.93 -4.05 -6.91
C VAL A 156 -8.49 -5.44 -7.27
N GLN A 157 -8.90 -6.21 -6.27
CA GLN A 157 -9.45 -7.55 -6.49
C GLN A 157 -10.64 -7.52 -7.45
N GLY A 158 -10.72 -8.49 -8.37
CA GLY A 158 -11.74 -8.53 -9.44
C GLY A 158 -11.38 -7.72 -10.69
N PHE A 159 -10.23 -7.03 -10.70
CA PHE A 159 -9.81 -6.20 -11.83
C PHE A 159 -8.52 -6.72 -12.48
N SER A 160 -8.26 -6.25 -13.71
CA SER A 160 -7.06 -6.54 -14.50
C SER A 160 -6.58 -5.30 -15.25
N PRO A 161 -5.28 -5.18 -15.57
CA PRO A 161 -4.78 -4.02 -16.30
C PRO A 161 -5.53 -3.80 -17.61
N THR A 162 -5.93 -2.56 -17.88
CA THR A 162 -6.61 -2.20 -19.14
C THR A 162 -5.70 -2.49 -20.34
N SER A 163 -4.42 -2.17 -20.21
CA SER A 163 -3.37 -2.47 -21.20
C SER A 163 -2.26 -3.32 -20.57
N PRO A 164 -2.32 -4.66 -20.68
CA PRO A 164 -1.30 -5.55 -20.11
C PRO A 164 0.11 -5.32 -20.67
N VAL A 165 0.22 -4.86 -21.92
CA VAL A 165 1.50 -4.56 -22.57
C VAL A 165 2.15 -3.34 -21.91
N GLN A 166 1.41 -2.24 -21.76
CA GLN A 166 1.92 -1.03 -21.10
C GLN A 166 2.20 -1.27 -19.61
N TRP A 167 1.34 -2.04 -18.94
CA TRP A 167 1.53 -2.40 -17.53
C TRP A 167 2.85 -3.16 -17.29
N LYS A 168 3.23 -4.07 -18.21
CA LYS A 168 4.53 -4.75 -18.18
C LYS A 168 5.70 -3.80 -18.39
N MET A 169 5.49 -2.72 -19.14
CA MET A 169 6.45 -1.63 -19.36
C MET A 169 6.43 -0.58 -18.24
N ARG A 170 5.73 -0.85 -17.13
CA ARG A 170 5.60 0.05 -15.96
C ARG A 170 4.80 1.33 -16.21
N ASP A 171 4.04 1.36 -17.31
CA ASP A 171 3.04 2.37 -17.54
C ASP A 171 1.67 1.88 -17.04
N THR A 172 1.26 2.43 -15.90
CA THR A 172 0.00 2.12 -15.21
C THR A 172 -1.06 3.20 -15.39
N SER A 173 -0.82 4.19 -16.26
CA SER A 173 -1.71 5.34 -16.45
C SER A 173 -3.13 4.96 -16.89
N ASN A 174 -3.26 3.91 -17.70
CA ASN A 174 -4.54 3.36 -18.16
C ASN A 174 -5.33 2.57 -17.10
N GLY A 175 -4.78 2.43 -15.90
CA GLY A 175 -5.44 1.76 -14.77
C GLY A 175 -5.87 0.33 -15.06
N CYS A 176 -6.97 -0.05 -14.43
CA CYS A 176 -7.51 -1.39 -14.43
C CYS A 176 -8.98 -1.39 -14.81
N ARG A 177 -9.42 -2.48 -15.45
CA ARG A 177 -10.81 -2.75 -15.79
C ARG A 177 -11.31 -4.00 -15.06
N ARG A 178 -12.60 -4.00 -14.74
CA ARG A 178 -13.26 -5.12 -14.08
C ARG A 178 -13.22 -6.36 -14.97
N LYS A 179 -13.03 -7.54 -14.38
CA LYS A 179 -12.99 -8.83 -15.10
C LYS A 179 -14.39 -9.36 -15.42
N MET A 180 -15.33 -9.19 -14.49
CA MET A 180 -16.70 -9.69 -14.59
C MET A 180 -17.72 -8.54 -14.56
N VAL A 181 -18.85 -8.70 -15.23
CA VAL A 181 -19.96 -7.73 -15.18
C VAL A 181 -20.71 -7.92 -13.86
N LEU A 182 -21.08 -6.81 -13.20
CA LEU A 182 -21.88 -6.82 -11.98
C LEU A 182 -23.30 -7.31 -12.27
N ASP A 183 -23.85 -8.10 -11.34
CA ASP A 183 -25.22 -8.58 -11.41
C ASP A 183 -26.11 -7.73 -10.51
N CYS A 184 -26.65 -6.64 -11.07
CA CYS A 184 -27.60 -5.79 -10.34
C CYS A 184 -29.04 -6.33 -10.33
N GLY A 185 -29.24 -7.65 -10.54
CA GLY A 185 -30.54 -8.30 -10.41
C GLY A 185 -31.56 -7.98 -11.52
N ASN A 186 -31.15 -7.37 -12.65
CA ASN A 186 -32.01 -7.06 -13.81
C ASN A 186 -33.35 -6.35 -13.48
N GLY A 187 -33.41 -5.56 -12.40
CA GLY A 187 -34.65 -4.91 -11.95
C GLY A 187 -35.57 -5.78 -11.07
N MET A 188 -35.17 -7.02 -10.77
CA MET A 188 -35.74 -7.86 -9.72
C MET A 188 -34.99 -7.63 -8.40
N SER A 189 -35.70 -7.70 -7.27
CA SER A 189 -35.28 -7.24 -5.94
C SER A 189 -34.07 -7.94 -5.29
N SER A 190 -33.32 -8.80 -5.97
CA SER A 190 -32.18 -9.51 -5.38
C SER A 190 -30.99 -9.56 -6.34
N THR A 191 -30.02 -8.67 -6.11
CA THR A 191 -28.66 -8.74 -6.67
C THR A 191 -27.87 -9.88 -6.01
N THR A 192 -27.02 -10.58 -6.77
CA THR A 192 -26.05 -11.52 -6.19
C THR A 192 -24.70 -10.87 -5.86
N ASP A 193 -24.51 -9.59 -6.23
CA ASP A 193 -23.33 -8.83 -5.85
C ASP A 193 -23.16 -8.76 -4.32
N GLY A 194 -21.90 -8.64 -3.91
CA GLY A 194 -21.51 -8.29 -2.56
C GLY A 194 -20.33 -7.33 -2.57
N PHE A 195 -19.49 -7.40 -1.54
CA PHE A 195 -18.38 -6.47 -1.37
C PHE A 195 -17.11 -7.16 -0.93
N VAL A 196 -16.01 -6.82 -1.59
CA VAL A 196 -14.66 -7.12 -1.14
C VAL A 196 -14.21 -5.99 -0.22
N VAL A 197 -13.61 -6.37 0.91
CA VAL A 197 -13.05 -5.43 1.88
C VAL A 197 -11.62 -5.13 1.48
N ILE A 198 -11.31 -3.85 1.24
CA ILE A 198 -9.95 -3.35 1.05
C ILE A 198 -9.60 -2.50 2.26
N ASP A 199 -8.80 -3.06 3.17
CA ASP A 199 -8.41 -2.42 4.41
C ASP A 199 -7.10 -1.64 4.28
N GLY A 200 -6.90 -0.64 5.15
CA GLY A 200 -5.66 0.11 5.26
C GLY A 200 -5.41 1.04 4.08
N VAL A 201 -6.44 1.68 3.53
CA VAL A 201 -6.30 2.56 2.37
C VAL A 201 -6.57 4.03 2.65
N LYS A 202 -5.88 4.90 1.90
CA LYS A 202 -6.34 6.26 1.62
C LYS A 202 -7.56 6.12 0.70
N LEU A 203 -8.73 6.58 1.13
CA LEU A 203 -9.96 6.47 0.33
C LEU A 203 -9.79 7.17 -1.03
N PRO A 204 -10.45 6.70 -2.11
CA PRO A 204 -10.34 7.28 -3.45
C PRO A 204 -10.68 8.77 -3.52
N ASN A 205 -10.43 9.38 -4.67
CA ASN A 205 -10.91 10.72 -4.96
C ASN A 205 -12.43 10.80 -4.76
N THR A 206 -12.91 11.89 -4.14
CA THR A 206 -14.30 12.08 -3.75
C THR A 206 -15.07 13.05 -4.65
N HIS A 207 -14.51 13.44 -5.80
CA HIS A 207 -15.31 14.13 -6.83
C HIS A 207 -16.49 13.24 -7.27
N ASN A 208 -17.66 13.84 -7.48
CA ASN A 208 -18.90 13.16 -7.93
C ASN A 208 -19.39 11.99 -7.04
N VAL A 209 -19.04 11.96 -5.75
CA VAL A 209 -19.56 10.94 -4.82
C VAL A 209 -20.88 11.36 -4.19
N SER A 210 -21.67 10.37 -3.76
CA SER A 210 -22.83 10.60 -2.90
C SER A 210 -22.43 10.49 -1.43
N VAL A 211 -22.75 11.52 -0.63
CA VAL A 211 -22.41 11.58 0.80
C VAL A 211 -23.69 11.64 1.63
N ASN A 212 -23.77 10.83 2.69
CA ASN A 212 -24.85 10.92 3.68
C ASN A 212 -24.31 10.67 5.09
N ALA A 213 -24.25 11.71 5.91
CA ALA A 213 -23.73 11.64 7.28
C ALA A 213 -24.69 10.99 8.29
N SER A 214 -25.98 10.90 7.97
CA SER A 214 -27.03 10.52 8.92
C SER A 214 -27.31 9.02 8.99
N ILE A 215 -26.71 8.22 8.10
CA ILE A 215 -26.98 6.79 8.01
C ILE A 215 -25.85 5.95 8.60
N THR A 216 -26.19 4.71 8.95
CA THR A 216 -25.23 3.70 9.37
C THR A 216 -24.47 3.11 8.19
N LEU A 217 -23.35 2.43 8.47
CA LEU A 217 -22.59 1.72 7.45
C LEU A 217 -23.39 0.56 6.81
N GLU A 218 -24.30 -0.06 7.56
CA GLU A 218 -25.17 -1.12 7.03
C GLU A 218 -26.22 -0.57 6.06
N GLU A 219 -26.81 0.58 6.38
CA GLU A 219 -27.70 1.29 5.44
C GLU A 219 -26.92 1.77 4.20
N CYS A 220 -25.65 2.16 4.36
CA CYS A 220 -24.77 2.51 3.25
C CYS A 220 -24.56 1.32 2.29
N ARG A 221 -24.31 0.12 2.86
CA ARG A 221 -24.23 -1.14 2.12
C ARG A 221 -25.52 -1.42 1.35
N ALA A 222 -26.68 -1.34 2.02
CA ALA A 222 -27.98 -1.58 1.39
C ALA A 222 -28.27 -0.60 0.25
N ARG A 223 -27.96 0.69 0.42
CA ARG A 223 -28.11 1.71 -0.63
C ARG A 223 -27.20 1.47 -1.82
N CYS A 224 -25.96 1.06 -1.56
CA CYS A 224 -25.03 0.72 -2.65
C CYS A 224 -25.52 -0.50 -3.45
N LEU A 225 -26.01 -1.56 -2.79
CA LEU A 225 -26.59 -2.72 -3.49
C LEU A 225 -27.80 -2.36 -4.35
N ALA A 226 -28.67 -1.48 -3.83
CA ALA A 226 -29.86 -1.01 -4.53
C ALA A 226 -29.56 -0.07 -5.72
N ASN A 227 -28.36 0.53 -5.78
CA ASN A 227 -27.95 1.41 -6.86
C ASN A 227 -26.99 0.67 -7.81
N CYS A 228 -27.45 0.31 -9.01
CA CYS A 228 -26.63 -0.42 -9.99
C CYS A 228 -25.35 0.29 -10.45
N SER A 229 -25.28 1.61 -10.30
CA SER A 229 -24.09 2.39 -10.62
C SER A 229 -23.10 2.44 -9.47
N CYS A 230 -23.46 1.99 -8.27
CA CYS A 230 -22.54 1.99 -7.13
C CYS A 230 -21.37 1.02 -7.37
N LEU A 231 -20.15 1.51 -7.20
CA LEU A 231 -18.90 0.77 -7.37
C LEU A 231 -18.21 0.47 -6.05
N ALA A 232 -18.32 1.36 -5.07
CA ALA A 232 -17.77 1.16 -3.73
C ALA A 232 -18.46 2.06 -2.69
N TYR A 233 -18.31 1.71 -1.42
CA TYR A 233 -18.69 2.59 -0.31
C TYR A 233 -17.69 2.54 0.85
N ALA A 234 -17.75 3.55 1.73
CA ALA A 234 -16.93 3.64 2.95
C ALA A 234 -17.65 4.45 4.05
N PRO A 235 -17.29 4.27 5.33
CA PRO A 235 -17.76 5.16 6.40
C PRO A 235 -17.19 6.57 6.21
N LEU A 236 -18.01 7.58 6.52
CA LEU A 236 -17.63 9.00 6.40
C LEU A 236 -16.85 9.48 7.62
N ASP A 237 -17.30 9.14 8.83
CA ASP A 237 -16.75 9.65 10.10
C ASP A 237 -16.35 8.49 11.03
N LEU A 238 -15.20 8.61 11.66
CA LEU A 238 -14.63 7.62 12.58
C LEU A 238 -14.62 8.06 14.06
N LYS A 239 -15.07 9.28 14.40
CA LYS A 239 -15.02 9.84 15.77
C LYS A 239 -15.71 8.98 16.83
N GLY A 240 -16.71 8.19 16.45
CA GLY A 240 -17.45 7.29 17.34
C GLY A 240 -16.80 5.92 17.56
N GLY A 241 -15.67 5.63 16.90
CA GLY A 241 -15.06 4.30 16.90
C GLY A 241 -15.92 3.25 16.17
N GLY A 242 -15.62 1.97 16.41
CA GLY A 242 -16.32 0.86 15.79
C GLY A 242 -16.24 0.88 14.26
N ALA A 243 -17.36 0.65 13.58
CA ALA A 243 -17.44 0.64 12.11
C ALA A 243 -17.46 2.06 11.47
N GLY A 244 -17.50 3.11 12.29
CA GLY A 244 -17.75 4.49 11.82
C GLY A 244 -19.22 4.75 11.46
N THR A 245 -19.51 6.01 11.17
CA THR A 245 -20.86 6.50 10.82
C THR A 245 -20.85 7.27 9.50
N GLY A 246 -22.04 7.48 8.95
CA GLY A 246 -22.20 8.10 7.65
C GLY A 246 -21.72 7.21 6.51
N CYS A 247 -21.82 7.75 5.30
CA CYS A 247 -21.69 7.00 4.08
C CYS A 247 -21.09 7.86 2.97
N ILE A 248 -20.10 7.31 2.28
CA ILE A 248 -19.60 7.80 1.00
C ILE A 248 -19.83 6.70 -0.01
N ILE A 249 -20.48 6.99 -1.13
CA ILE A 249 -20.72 6.05 -2.24
C ILE A 249 -20.08 6.59 -3.51
N TRP A 250 -19.25 5.76 -4.13
CA TRP A 250 -18.65 6.02 -5.44
C TRP A 250 -19.48 5.38 -6.54
N THR A 251 -19.77 6.15 -7.59
CA THR A 251 -20.43 5.68 -8.82
C THR A 251 -19.56 5.83 -10.06
N GLU A 252 -18.39 6.45 -9.91
CA GLU A 252 -17.39 6.63 -10.96
C GLU A 252 -16.08 5.91 -10.57
N ASP A 253 -15.15 5.87 -11.53
CA ASP A 253 -13.86 5.21 -11.40
C ASP A 253 -13.11 5.61 -10.12
N LEU A 254 -12.60 4.59 -9.41
CA LEU A 254 -11.88 4.81 -8.16
C LEU A 254 -10.46 5.28 -8.47
N MET A 255 -10.22 6.57 -8.30
CA MET A 255 -8.92 7.20 -8.57
C MET A 255 -8.11 7.44 -7.30
N ASP A 256 -6.79 7.38 -7.43
CA ASP A 256 -5.82 7.80 -6.40
C ASP A 256 -5.92 7.00 -5.08
N LEU A 257 -6.02 5.67 -5.22
CA LEU A 257 -6.07 4.71 -4.12
C LEU A 257 -4.66 4.20 -3.76
N ARG A 258 -4.33 4.18 -2.47
CA ARG A 258 -3.08 3.59 -1.96
C ARG A 258 -3.25 2.97 -0.59
N TYR A 259 -2.38 2.04 -0.25
CA TYR A 259 -2.20 1.60 1.14
C TYR A 259 -1.51 2.69 1.96
N VAL A 260 -2.00 2.88 3.18
CA VAL A 260 -1.40 3.70 4.23
C VAL A 260 -1.58 2.99 5.56
N ASP A 261 -0.56 3.04 6.41
CA ASP A 261 -0.64 2.40 7.72
C ASP A 261 -1.72 3.07 8.60
N GLY A 262 -2.59 2.25 9.19
CA GLY A 262 -3.81 2.73 9.86
C GLY A 262 -4.83 3.39 8.93
N GLY A 263 -4.84 3.08 7.64
CA GLY A 263 -5.83 3.60 6.68
C GLY A 263 -7.28 3.18 6.97
N GLN A 264 -8.20 3.63 6.13
CA GLN A 264 -9.62 3.28 6.22
C GLN A 264 -9.95 2.04 5.41
N ILE A 265 -11.09 1.44 5.73
CA ILE A 265 -11.70 0.37 4.94
C ILE A 265 -12.50 0.97 3.78
N LEU A 266 -12.30 0.41 2.59
CA LEU A 266 -13.14 0.62 1.41
C LEU A 266 -13.85 -0.69 1.06
N TYR A 267 -15.17 -0.64 0.90
CA TYR A 267 -15.98 -1.78 0.46
C TYR A 267 -16.19 -1.69 -1.05
N LEU A 268 -15.45 -2.49 -1.81
CA LEU A 268 -15.51 -2.53 -3.27
C LEU A 268 -16.61 -3.50 -3.71
N ARG A 269 -17.56 -3.04 -4.52
CA ARG A 269 -18.63 -3.92 -5.05
C ARG A 269 -18.03 -5.00 -5.95
N SER A 270 -18.49 -6.23 -5.80
CA SER A 270 -17.93 -7.41 -6.44
C SER A 270 -19.03 -8.44 -6.74
N THR A 271 -18.82 -9.29 -7.75
CA THR A 271 -19.77 -10.35 -8.09
C THR A 271 -19.70 -11.49 -7.08
N LYS A 272 -20.75 -12.30 -6.96
CA LYS A 272 -20.74 -13.51 -6.13
C LYS A 272 -19.57 -14.45 -6.46
N SER A 273 -19.31 -14.68 -7.74
CA SER A 273 -18.22 -15.56 -8.20
C SER A 273 -16.82 -15.07 -7.79
N GLU A 274 -16.62 -13.75 -7.69
CA GLU A 274 -15.37 -13.16 -7.22
C GLU A 274 -15.23 -13.21 -5.69
N LEU A 275 -16.34 -13.31 -4.96
CA LEU A 275 -16.37 -13.47 -3.50
C LEU A 275 -16.18 -14.94 -3.08
N ASP A 276 -16.77 -15.88 -3.82
CA ASP A 276 -16.64 -17.31 -3.57
C ASP A 276 -15.26 -17.83 -4.00
N GLY A 277 -14.53 -17.07 -4.82
CA GLY A 277 -13.21 -17.39 -5.33
C GLY A 277 -13.18 -18.65 -6.20
N PRO A 278 -12.08 -18.90 -6.95
CA PRO A 278 -11.78 -20.27 -7.29
C PRO A 278 -11.57 -20.99 -5.96
N SER A 279 -12.23 -22.13 -5.74
CA SER A 279 -11.72 -23.08 -4.76
C SER A 279 -10.26 -23.27 -5.12
N VAL A 280 -9.36 -22.75 -4.29
CA VAL A 280 -7.97 -23.14 -4.39
C VAL A 280 -8.05 -24.62 -4.05
N SER A 281 -8.07 -25.47 -5.08
CA SER A 281 -7.66 -26.85 -4.91
C SER A 281 -6.27 -26.70 -4.33
N MET A 282 -6.20 -26.75 -3.01
CA MET A 282 -4.96 -26.85 -2.27
C MET A 282 -4.26 -27.99 -2.98
N PHE A 283 -3.23 -27.68 -3.75
CA PHE A 283 -2.38 -28.70 -4.34
C PHE A 283 -2.15 -29.69 -3.21
N PRO A 284 -2.58 -30.96 -3.34
CA PRO A 284 -2.69 -31.85 -2.20
C PRO A 284 -1.34 -31.83 -1.51
N THR A 285 -1.29 -31.23 -0.32
CA THR A 285 -0.04 -30.92 0.39
C THR A 285 0.76 -32.21 0.61
N GLY A 286 0.08 -33.36 0.59
CA GLY A 286 0.66 -34.70 0.56
C GLY A 286 1.56 -35.01 -0.64
N ILE A 287 1.33 -34.47 -1.84
CA ILE A 287 2.21 -34.71 -3.02
C ILE A 287 3.53 -33.92 -2.86
N ALA A 288 3.47 -32.66 -2.43
CA ALA A 288 4.67 -31.85 -2.20
C ALA A 288 5.53 -32.40 -1.04
N ILE A 289 4.88 -32.86 0.05
CA ILE A 289 5.56 -33.52 1.17
C ILE A 289 6.13 -34.88 0.72
N GLY A 290 5.38 -35.66 -0.05
CA GLY A 290 5.82 -36.97 -0.56
C GLY A 290 7.06 -36.88 -1.46
N VAL A 291 7.08 -35.91 -2.39
CA VAL A 291 8.25 -35.67 -3.27
C VAL A 291 9.46 -35.21 -2.46
N SER A 292 9.26 -34.36 -1.45
CA SER A 292 10.34 -33.88 -0.59
C SER A 292 10.96 -35.01 0.25
N VAL A 293 10.13 -35.88 0.85
CA VAL A 293 10.61 -37.02 1.63
C VAL A 293 11.31 -38.04 0.75
N ALA A 294 10.78 -38.33 -0.45
CA ALA A 294 11.42 -39.25 -1.40
C ALA A 294 12.82 -38.75 -1.84
N LEU A 295 12.96 -37.46 -2.13
CA LEU A 295 14.25 -36.85 -2.48
C LEU A 295 15.26 -36.94 -1.33
N ILE A 296 14.83 -36.70 -0.08
CA ILE A 296 15.69 -36.81 1.10
C ILE A 296 16.16 -38.26 1.29
N ILE A 297 15.27 -39.24 1.14
CA ILE A 297 15.62 -40.67 1.25
C ILE A 297 16.65 -41.06 0.18
N ILE A 298 16.45 -40.63 -1.07
CA ILE A 298 17.39 -40.91 -2.17
C ILE A 298 18.77 -40.31 -1.88
N LEU A 299 18.83 -39.07 -1.38
CA LEU A 299 20.10 -38.42 -1.03
C LEU A 299 20.82 -39.14 0.11
N VAL A 300 20.10 -39.61 1.13
CA VAL A 300 20.66 -40.39 2.24
C VAL A 300 21.22 -41.73 1.75
N LEU A 301 20.50 -42.43 0.88
CA LEU A 301 20.95 -43.71 0.30
C LEU A 301 22.20 -43.52 -0.56
N LEU A 302 22.25 -42.46 -1.38
CA LEU A 302 23.42 -42.12 -2.20
C LEU A 302 24.63 -41.78 -1.32
N ALA A 303 24.44 -40.98 -0.27
CA ALA A 303 25.50 -40.65 0.67
C ALA A 303 26.04 -41.91 1.37
N PHE A 304 25.15 -42.81 1.81
CA PHE A 304 25.52 -44.07 2.43
C PHE A 304 26.29 -44.98 1.48
N TRP A 305 25.85 -45.07 0.21
CA TRP A 305 26.54 -45.82 -0.83
C TRP A 305 27.94 -45.27 -1.12
N VAL A 306 28.09 -43.94 -1.20
CA VAL A 306 29.40 -43.27 -1.35
C VAL A 306 30.30 -43.53 -0.13
N ILE A 307 29.75 -43.54 1.08
CA ILE A 307 30.53 -43.86 2.29
C ILE A 307 31.00 -45.31 2.27
N ILE A 308 30.15 -46.26 1.90
CA ILE A 308 30.52 -47.69 1.81
C ILE A 308 31.58 -47.90 0.73
N THR A 309 31.41 -47.33 -0.46
CA THR A 309 32.38 -47.48 -1.56
C THR A 309 33.72 -46.85 -1.19
N ARG A 310 33.74 -45.67 -0.56
CA ARG A 310 34.97 -45.07 -0.02
C ARG A 310 35.62 -45.91 1.08
N ARG A 311 34.83 -46.51 1.98
CA ARG A 311 35.35 -47.44 3.02
C ARG A 311 35.91 -48.72 2.41
N ARG A 312 35.25 -49.31 1.42
CA ARG A 312 35.74 -50.48 0.67
C ARG A 312 37.04 -50.17 -0.07
N HIS A 313 37.13 -49.03 -0.75
CA HIS A 313 38.38 -48.59 -1.39
C HIS A 313 39.50 -48.28 -0.39
N ARG A 314 39.19 -47.69 0.78
CA ARG A 314 40.18 -47.52 1.86
C ARG A 314 40.66 -48.86 2.41
N MET A 315 39.77 -49.82 2.64
CA MET A 315 40.11 -51.18 3.09
C MET A 315 40.98 -51.92 2.06
N GLN A 316 40.68 -51.81 0.76
CA GLN A 316 41.52 -52.37 -0.30
C GLN A 316 42.90 -51.71 -0.35
N ARG A 317 43.01 -50.38 -0.15
CA ARG A 317 44.32 -49.71 -0.05
C ARG A 317 45.14 -50.15 1.17
N VAL A 318 44.49 -50.42 2.31
CA VAL A 318 45.16 -50.92 3.52
C VAL A 318 45.63 -52.37 3.35
N LEU A 319 44.85 -53.23 2.69
CA LEU A 319 45.26 -54.61 2.36
C LEU A 319 46.45 -54.65 1.38
N VAL A 320 46.47 -53.77 0.37
CA VAL A 320 47.60 -53.66 -0.57
C VAL A 320 48.86 -53.11 0.13
N HIS A 321 48.73 -52.13 1.03
CA HIS A 321 49.87 -51.59 1.76
C HIS A 321 50.46 -52.58 2.79
N ASN A 322 49.62 -53.40 3.44
CA ASN A 322 50.07 -54.47 4.33
C ASN A 322 50.65 -55.67 3.55
N GLY A 323 50.15 -55.99 2.36
CA GLY A 323 50.75 -56.99 1.47
C GLY A 323 52.14 -56.60 0.91
N LEU A 324 52.35 -55.30 0.65
CA LEU A 324 53.65 -54.75 0.24
C LEU A 324 54.69 -54.70 1.39
N ARG A 325 54.26 -54.54 2.65
CA ARG A 325 55.19 -54.63 3.80
C ARG A 325 55.66 -56.06 4.08
N VAL A 326 54.82 -57.08 3.88
CA VAL A 326 55.21 -58.48 4.09
C VAL A 326 56.14 -58.98 2.97
N THR A 327 55.95 -58.53 1.73
CA THR A 327 56.84 -58.87 0.60
C THR A 327 58.17 -58.10 0.61
N GLY A 328 58.19 -56.87 1.14
CA GLY A 328 59.44 -56.09 1.29
C GLY A 328 60.44 -56.67 2.30
N VAL A 329 59.99 -57.34 3.36
CA VAL A 329 60.88 -57.99 4.35
C VAL A 329 61.47 -59.31 3.82
N LEU A 330 60.75 -60.04 2.97
CA LEU A 330 61.25 -61.28 2.37
C LEU A 330 62.35 -61.06 1.31
N ILE A 331 62.33 -59.94 0.59
CA ILE A 331 63.29 -59.66 -0.49
C ILE A 331 64.66 -59.17 0.03
N ALA A 332 64.74 -58.65 1.26
CA ALA A 332 65.99 -58.19 1.86
C ALA A 332 66.91 -59.32 2.39
N ILE A 333 66.41 -60.55 2.53
CA ILE A 333 67.18 -61.69 3.10
C ILE A 333 67.91 -62.51 2.01
N LEU A 334 67.59 -62.33 0.71
CA LEU A 334 68.12 -63.17 -0.38
C LEU A 334 69.20 -62.51 -1.26
N ARG A 335 69.93 -61.51 -0.76
CA ARG A 335 71.15 -61.01 -1.42
C ARG A 335 72.38 -61.19 -0.54
N ILE A 336 72.94 -62.40 -0.58
CA ILE A 336 74.34 -62.66 -0.25
C ILE A 336 74.99 -63.21 -1.54
N PRO A 337 76.03 -62.56 -2.10
CA PRO A 337 76.62 -62.98 -3.36
C PRO A 337 77.66 -64.08 -3.16
N LEU A 338 77.67 -65.04 -4.09
CA LEU A 338 78.76 -66.00 -4.30
C LEU A 338 80.03 -65.27 -4.78
N ARG A 339 81.19 -65.70 -4.27
CA ARG A 339 82.50 -65.56 -4.92
C ARG A 339 83.22 -66.91 -4.89
N PRO A 340 84.08 -67.16 -5.89
CA PRO A 340 84.52 -68.50 -6.29
C PRO A 340 85.36 -69.24 -5.25
#